data_AF-A0A8T9Q0Y6-F1
#
_entry.id   AF-A0A8T9Q0Y6-F1
#
_cell.length_a   1.000
_cell.length_b   1.000
_cell.length_c   1.000
_cell.angle_alpha   90.00
_cell.angle_beta   90.00
_cell.angle_gamma   90.00
#
_symmetry.space_group_name_H-M   'P 1'
#
loop_
_entity.id
_entity.type
_entity.pdbx_description
1 polymer ?
#
loop_
_entity_poly.entity_id
_entity_poly.type
_entity_poly.pdbx_seq_one_letter_code
_entity_poly.pdbx_strand_id
1 'polypeptide(L)'
;MKQLTRWLLGVGVVLGARLPDVAQTQPGEQAQVYTVTNDGAGGNFHLPQVRLANTAVARRINRQLLGLVTDYSSAIDSTASPRRQLTQLARECCYDEESRSWLAAGSGLTGMTYEVLLNQNYLLSFQFQREDQGLAQPGTSHLTFDLRTGRLLTLAELVADAPAQLERRLGYAISRRLHDELANVVANYGDDSTMIAHVAQLYGISEWNTTPQAALRLDMGNGSGGDPYESRLHLTEFALRPNALLLFYSVGMSRLNFEFLPDETYVFPYTRLQPRPLLQPIAQASASKKK
;
A
#
# COMPACT_ATOMS: atom_id res chain seq x y z
N MET A 1 -68.99 48.60 -2.32
CA MET A 1 -68.33 48.27 -1.04
C MET A 1 -67.07 47.47 -1.35
N LYS A 2 -65.93 47.94 -0.84
CA LYS A 2 -64.59 47.39 -1.06
C LYS A 2 -64.45 46.07 -0.30
N GLN A 3 -63.90 45.04 -0.93
CA GLN A 3 -63.24 43.95 -0.22
C GLN A 3 -61.80 43.84 -0.72
N LEU A 4 -60.90 44.24 0.18
CA LEU A 4 -59.46 43.99 0.15
C LEU A 4 -59.24 42.60 0.74
N THR A 5 -58.60 41.71 -0.01
CA THR A 5 -57.97 40.52 0.57
C THR A 5 -56.59 40.37 -0.04
N ARG A 6 -55.59 40.92 0.68
CA ARG A 6 -54.17 40.61 0.49
C ARG A 6 -53.90 39.21 1.01
N TRP A 7 -53.35 38.34 0.18
CA TRP A 7 -52.64 37.14 0.63
C TRP A 7 -51.17 37.26 0.24
N LEU A 8 -50.32 37.22 1.27
CA LEU A 8 -48.90 36.91 1.22
C LEU A 8 -48.71 35.40 1.04
N LEU A 9 -47.47 35.00 0.66
CA LEU A 9 -46.90 33.64 0.50
C LEU A 9 -46.78 33.19 -0.96
N GLY A 10 -45.64 32.74 -1.47
CA GLY A 10 -44.33 32.55 -0.86
C GLY A 10 -43.24 32.60 -1.94
N VAL A 11 -42.08 33.12 -1.54
CA VAL A 11 -40.84 33.02 -2.30
C VAL A 11 -40.44 31.56 -2.30
N GLY A 12 -40.63 30.89 -3.44
CA GLY A 12 -40.10 29.56 -3.69
C GLY A 12 -38.57 29.64 -3.73
N VAL A 13 -37.94 29.40 -2.58
CA VAL A 13 -36.52 29.02 -2.55
C VAL A 13 -36.45 27.63 -3.19
N VAL A 14 -36.13 27.61 -4.48
CA VAL A 14 -35.69 26.38 -5.15
C VAL A 14 -34.35 26.04 -4.53
N LEU A 15 -34.38 25.22 -3.47
CA LEU A 15 -33.24 24.42 -3.03
C LEU A 15 -32.89 23.50 -4.21
N GLY A 16 -32.09 24.02 -5.13
CA GLY A 16 -31.41 23.20 -6.12
C GLY A 16 -30.54 22.21 -5.36
N ALA A 17 -31.03 20.98 -5.22
CA ALA A 17 -30.20 19.86 -4.85
C ALA A 17 -29.06 19.82 -5.87
N ARG A 18 -27.87 20.30 -5.47
CA ARG A 18 -26.65 20.02 -6.21
C ARG A 18 -26.52 18.51 -6.22
N LEU A 19 -26.79 17.90 -7.37
CA LEU A 19 -26.42 16.52 -7.63
C LEU A 19 -24.93 16.39 -7.26
N PRO A 20 -24.53 15.34 -6.52
CA PRO A 20 -23.13 15.14 -6.18
C PRO A 20 -22.32 15.14 -7.47
N ASP A 21 -21.38 16.06 -7.55
CA ASP A 21 -20.46 16.23 -8.67
C ASP A 21 -19.65 14.93 -8.79
N VAL A 22 -20.04 14.05 -9.71
CA VAL A 22 -19.46 12.70 -9.80
C VAL A 22 -18.03 12.83 -10.33
N ALA A 23 -17.05 12.38 -9.55
CA ALA A 23 -15.63 12.71 -9.76
C ALA A 23 -14.95 12.11 -10.99
N GLN A 24 -15.57 11.07 -11.55
CA GLN A 24 -15.38 10.58 -12.90
C GLN A 24 -16.75 10.11 -13.38
N THR A 25 -17.21 10.63 -14.51
CA THR A 25 -18.55 10.35 -15.04
C THR A 25 -18.56 9.17 -16.00
N GLN A 26 -17.38 8.67 -16.43
CA GLN A 26 -17.28 7.56 -17.38
C GLN A 26 -16.27 6.49 -16.95
N PRO A 27 -16.60 5.19 -17.10
CA PRO A 27 -15.65 4.10 -16.90
C PRO A 27 -14.48 4.23 -17.89
N GLY A 28 -13.25 4.16 -17.39
CA GLY A 28 -12.03 4.24 -18.22
C GLY A 28 -11.31 5.58 -18.20
N GLU A 29 -11.90 6.63 -17.61
CA GLU A 29 -11.17 7.85 -17.31
C GLU A 29 -10.02 7.55 -16.33
N GLN A 30 -8.84 8.12 -16.58
CA GLN A 30 -7.66 7.93 -15.74
C GLN A 30 -7.38 9.19 -14.93
N ALA A 31 -6.96 9.01 -13.67
CA ALA A 31 -6.45 10.10 -12.87
C ALA A 31 -5.14 10.62 -13.47
N GLN A 32 -4.94 11.94 -13.51
CA GLN A 32 -3.63 12.48 -13.87
C GLN A 32 -2.77 12.51 -12.61
N VAL A 33 -1.67 11.76 -12.64
CA VAL A 33 -0.71 11.67 -11.53
C VAL A 33 0.54 12.44 -11.92
N TYR A 34 0.99 13.33 -11.06
CA TYR A 34 2.25 14.05 -11.21
C TYR A 34 3.06 13.97 -9.92
N THR A 35 4.37 14.00 -10.05
CA THR A 35 5.28 13.92 -8.90
C THR A 35 5.51 15.30 -8.31
N VAL A 36 5.48 15.39 -6.98
CA VAL A 36 6.03 16.52 -6.23
C VAL A 36 7.29 16.06 -5.53
N THR A 37 8.35 16.85 -5.70
CA THR A 37 9.67 16.64 -5.12
C THR A 37 10.03 17.73 -4.13
N ASN A 38 11.00 17.46 -3.24
CA ASN A 38 11.61 18.44 -2.35
C ASN A 38 12.52 19.46 -3.06
N ASP A 39 12.78 19.30 -4.37
CA ASP A 39 13.48 20.27 -5.25
C ASP A 39 14.86 20.77 -4.76
N GLY A 40 15.47 20.09 -3.79
CA GLY A 40 16.64 20.56 -3.05
C GLY A 40 17.65 19.46 -2.74
N ALA A 41 18.76 19.87 -2.12
CA ALA A 41 19.78 18.97 -1.60
C ALA A 41 19.25 18.21 -0.37
N GLY A 42 19.72 16.98 -0.18
CA GLY A 42 19.35 16.11 0.94
C GLY A 42 18.01 15.40 0.76
N GLY A 43 18.00 14.09 1.01
CA GLY A 43 16.83 13.23 0.91
C GLY A 43 16.20 13.08 -0.48
N ASN A 44 15.63 11.91 -0.77
CA ASN A 44 15.05 11.58 -2.08
C ASN A 44 13.53 11.40 -1.98
N PHE A 45 12.77 12.50 -1.91
CA PHE A 45 11.31 12.45 -1.68
C PHE A 45 10.52 12.75 -2.95
N HIS A 46 9.92 11.71 -3.51
CA HIS A 46 9.06 11.73 -4.69
C HIS A 46 7.66 11.27 -4.27
N LEU A 47 6.73 12.21 -4.15
CA LEU A 47 5.37 11.91 -3.72
C LEU A 47 4.36 12.15 -4.86
N PRO A 48 3.41 11.23 -5.13
CA PRO A 48 2.39 11.46 -6.12
C PRO A 48 1.40 12.53 -5.64
N GLN A 49 0.92 13.31 -6.59
CA GLN A 49 -0.27 14.14 -6.45
C GLN A 49 -1.21 13.85 -7.62
N VAL A 50 -2.50 13.85 -7.31
CA VAL A 50 -3.59 13.48 -8.20
C VAL A 50 -4.36 14.71 -8.64
N ARG A 51 -4.63 14.80 -9.94
CA ARG A 51 -5.55 15.76 -10.56
C ARG A 51 -6.72 15.00 -11.19
N LEU A 52 -7.93 15.44 -10.86
CA LEU A 52 -9.21 14.92 -11.37
C LEU A 52 -10.12 16.10 -11.73
N ALA A 53 -11.14 15.85 -12.56
CA ALA A 53 -12.16 16.83 -12.88
C ALA A 53 -12.85 17.37 -11.61
N ASN A 54 -13.21 16.47 -10.68
CA ASN A 54 -13.65 16.88 -9.35
C ASN A 54 -12.45 17.14 -8.43
N THR A 55 -12.15 18.42 -8.27
CA THR A 55 -11.04 18.89 -7.43
C THR A 55 -11.20 18.58 -5.94
N ALA A 56 -12.42 18.41 -5.43
CA ALA A 56 -12.65 18.05 -4.03
C ALA A 56 -12.23 16.61 -3.74
N VAL A 57 -12.51 15.69 -4.67
CA VAL A 57 -12.05 14.30 -4.61
C VAL A 57 -10.53 14.22 -4.77
N ALA A 58 -9.96 14.93 -5.73
CA ALA A 58 -8.50 15.02 -5.88
C ALA A 58 -7.81 15.51 -4.60
N ARG A 59 -8.38 16.55 -3.97
CA ARG A 59 -7.87 17.11 -2.70
C ARG A 59 -7.93 16.08 -1.56
N ARG A 60 -8.98 15.25 -1.48
CA ARG A 60 -9.08 14.21 -0.45
C ARG A 60 -7.97 13.16 -0.61
N ILE A 61 -7.76 12.68 -1.84
CA ILE A 61 -6.68 11.74 -2.16
C ILE A 61 -5.32 12.35 -1.81
N ASN A 62 -5.05 13.58 -2.27
CA ASN A 62 -3.77 14.25 -2.06
C ASN A 62 -3.44 14.49 -0.58
N ARG A 63 -4.45 14.74 0.27
CA ARG A 63 -4.23 14.81 1.73
C ARG A 63 -3.81 13.47 2.31
N GLN A 64 -4.42 12.36 1.89
CA GLN A 64 -4.02 11.03 2.36
C GLN A 64 -2.61 10.66 1.86
N LEU A 65 -2.28 11.03 0.63
CA LEU A 65 -0.92 10.86 0.09
C LEU A 65 0.12 11.65 0.87
N LEU A 66 -0.17 12.90 1.25
CA LEU A 66 0.74 13.70 2.09
C LEU A 66 0.84 13.15 3.52
N GLY A 67 -0.25 12.60 4.05
CA GLY A 67 -0.29 11.92 5.35
C GLY A 67 0.81 10.87 5.50
N LEU A 68 1.07 10.08 4.45
CA LEU A 68 2.15 9.08 4.45
C LEU A 68 3.53 9.63 4.83
N VAL A 69 3.76 10.91 4.56
CA VAL A 69 5.04 11.57 4.78
C VAL A 69 4.99 12.42 6.04
N THR A 70 3.89 13.14 6.26
CA THR A 70 3.75 14.02 7.43
C THR A 70 3.56 13.26 8.73
N ASP A 71 3.04 12.03 8.70
CA ASP A 71 2.82 11.23 9.90
C ASP A 71 4.14 10.75 10.54
N TYR A 72 5.27 10.85 9.81
CA TYR A 72 6.60 10.49 10.32
C TYR A 72 7.20 11.52 11.27
N SER A 73 6.77 12.78 11.20
CA SER A 73 7.28 13.81 12.09
C SER A 73 6.24 14.86 12.45
N SER A 74 6.16 15.14 13.74
CA SER A 74 5.37 16.24 14.29
C SER A 74 5.98 17.62 14.01
N ALA A 75 7.22 17.70 13.52
CA ALA A 75 7.90 18.95 13.19
C ALA A 75 7.45 19.54 11.84
N ILE A 76 6.76 18.75 11.01
CA ILE A 76 6.32 19.17 9.67
C ILE A 76 5.04 20.02 9.81
N ASP A 77 5.04 21.19 9.18
CA ASP A 77 3.86 22.05 9.09
C ASP A 77 2.85 21.45 8.09
N SER A 78 1.88 20.70 8.62
CA SER A 78 0.81 20.07 7.84
C SER A 78 -0.06 21.04 7.03
N THR A 79 0.02 22.35 7.29
CA THR A 79 -0.70 23.39 6.54
C THR A 79 0.10 23.97 5.37
N ALA A 80 1.40 23.71 5.32
CA ALA A 80 2.28 24.20 4.26
C ALA A 80 1.96 23.55 2.89
N SER A 81 2.47 24.14 1.80
CA SER A 81 2.37 23.52 0.48
C SER A 81 3.07 22.15 0.45
N PRO A 82 2.62 21.18 -0.38
CA PRO A 82 3.22 19.85 -0.50
C PRO A 82 4.74 19.86 -0.62
N ARG A 83 5.29 20.66 -1.54
CA ARG A 83 6.74 20.81 -1.73
C ARG A 83 7.46 21.28 -0.46
N ARG A 84 6.88 22.25 0.26
CA ARG A 84 7.45 22.78 1.51
C ARG A 84 7.43 21.73 2.63
N GLN A 85 6.39 20.90 2.71
CA GLN A 85 6.34 19.79 3.65
C GLN A 85 7.46 18.78 3.36
N LEU A 86 7.66 18.40 2.09
CA LEU A 86 8.77 17.51 1.70
C LEU A 86 10.15 18.13 1.97
N THR A 87 10.30 19.44 1.78
CA THR A 87 11.55 20.15 2.09
C THR A 87 11.83 20.16 3.60
N GLN A 88 10.79 20.32 4.43
CA GLN A 88 10.91 20.25 5.89
C GLN A 88 11.34 18.86 6.34
N LEU A 89 10.72 17.80 5.79
CA LEU A 89 11.14 16.43 6.09
C LEU A 89 12.58 16.15 5.65
N ALA A 90 12.96 16.59 4.44
CA ALA A 90 14.34 16.45 3.96
C ALA A 90 15.34 17.13 4.90
N ARG A 91 15.01 18.33 5.39
CA ARG A 91 15.84 19.04 6.36
C ARG A 91 15.95 18.27 7.68
N GLU A 92 14.85 17.74 8.18
CA GLU A 92 14.84 16.98 9.43
C GLU A 92 15.68 15.71 9.36
N CYS A 93 15.58 14.95 8.26
CA CYS A 93 16.37 13.72 8.13
C CYS A 93 17.85 14.02 7.95
N CYS A 94 18.17 15.01 7.11
CA CYS A 94 19.39 15.00 6.34
C CYS A 94 20.16 16.33 6.39
N TYR A 95 19.70 17.33 7.16
CA TYR A 95 20.43 18.56 7.39
C TYR A 95 21.01 18.58 8.80
N ASP A 96 22.34 18.70 8.88
CA ASP A 96 23.04 18.87 10.15
C ASP A 96 23.12 20.36 10.50
N GLU A 97 22.42 20.75 11.57
CA GLU A 97 22.39 22.14 12.06
C GLU A 97 23.74 22.58 12.67
N GLU A 98 24.55 21.65 13.19
CA GLU A 98 25.86 21.97 13.79
C GLU A 98 26.88 22.30 12.70
N SER A 99 27.03 21.42 11.70
CA SER A 99 27.94 21.65 10.57
C SER A 99 27.34 22.53 9.46
N ARG A 100 26.04 22.85 9.54
CA ARG A 100 25.27 23.59 8.52
C ARG A 100 25.40 22.98 7.13
N SER A 101 25.35 21.66 7.06
CA SER A 101 25.58 20.92 5.82
C SER A 101 24.52 19.85 5.58
N TRP A 102 24.29 19.55 4.30
CA TRP A 102 23.44 18.44 3.90
C TRP A 102 24.24 17.14 3.95
N LEU A 103 23.74 16.18 4.69
CA LEU A 103 24.29 14.83 4.76
C LEU A 103 23.78 14.02 3.57
N ALA A 104 24.67 13.20 3.01
CA ALA A 104 24.29 12.25 1.96
C ALA A 104 23.33 11.16 2.48
N ALA A 105 23.38 10.88 3.77
CA ALA A 105 22.49 9.97 4.47
C ALA A 105 22.19 10.55 5.86
N GLY A 106 20.90 10.76 6.12
CA GLY A 106 20.36 11.19 7.40
C GLY A 106 20.08 10.04 8.37
N SER A 107 19.35 10.32 9.46
CA SER A 107 18.75 9.27 10.30
C SER A 107 17.24 9.18 10.04
N GLY A 108 16.69 7.96 10.02
CA GLY A 108 15.26 7.73 9.80
C GLY A 108 14.87 7.69 8.33
N LEU A 109 13.69 8.21 7.98
CA LEU A 109 13.20 8.23 6.60
C LEU A 109 14.00 9.24 5.78
N THR A 110 14.78 8.75 4.83
CA THR A 110 15.67 9.54 3.97
C THR A 110 15.21 9.66 2.54
N GLY A 111 14.25 8.83 2.12
CA GLY A 111 13.66 8.92 0.81
C GLY A 111 12.34 8.17 0.71
N MET A 112 11.54 8.55 -0.26
CA MET A 112 10.30 7.87 -0.61
C MET A 112 10.07 8.02 -2.10
N THR A 113 9.88 6.92 -2.82
CA THR A 113 9.48 6.92 -4.22
C THR A 113 8.17 6.16 -4.40
N TYR A 114 7.56 6.23 -5.58
CA TYR A 114 6.30 5.55 -5.85
C TYR A 114 6.21 5.00 -7.27
N GLU A 115 5.34 4.00 -7.41
CA GLU A 115 4.88 3.44 -8.67
C GLU A 115 3.35 3.45 -8.73
N VAL A 116 2.78 3.78 -9.90
CA VAL A 116 1.34 3.63 -10.16
C VAL A 116 1.07 2.21 -10.65
N LEU A 117 0.54 1.36 -9.78
CA LEU A 117 0.25 -0.04 -10.11
C LEU A 117 -1.04 -0.21 -10.91
N LEU A 118 -2.01 0.69 -10.70
CA LEU A 118 -3.30 0.68 -11.39
C LEU A 118 -3.87 2.09 -11.45
N ASN A 119 -4.41 2.49 -12.60
CA ASN A 119 -5.12 3.75 -12.78
C ASN A 119 -6.18 3.60 -13.88
N GLN A 120 -7.32 3.00 -13.53
CA GLN A 120 -8.41 2.72 -14.48
C GLN A 120 -9.67 2.31 -13.74
N ASN A 121 -10.83 2.42 -14.40
CA ASN A 121 -12.12 1.92 -13.89
C ASN A 121 -12.42 2.39 -12.46
N TYR A 122 -12.20 3.68 -12.21
CA TYR A 122 -12.41 4.33 -10.91
C TYR A 122 -11.48 3.86 -9.78
N LEU A 123 -10.43 3.09 -10.08
CA LEU A 123 -9.48 2.59 -9.10
C LEU A 123 -8.10 3.13 -9.39
N LEU A 124 -7.45 3.62 -8.33
CA LEU A 124 -6.07 4.11 -8.36
C LEU A 124 -5.28 3.42 -7.26
N SER A 125 -4.25 2.68 -7.62
CA SER A 125 -3.41 1.94 -6.68
C SER A 125 -1.95 2.34 -6.83
N PHE A 126 -1.31 2.59 -5.71
CA PHE A 126 0.08 2.99 -5.60
C PHE A 126 0.87 1.99 -4.77
N GLN A 127 2.12 1.81 -5.15
CA GLN A 127 3.17 1.26 -4.31
C GLN A 127 4.14 2.39 -3.98
N PHE A 128 4.56 2.45 -2.72
CA PHE A 128 5.57 3.37 -2.22
C PHE A 128 6.78 2.56 -1.79
N GLN A 129 7.97 3.00 -2.17
CA GLN A 129 9.23 2.45 -1.68
C GLN A 129 9.83 3.46 -0.71
N ARG A 130 10.14 3.03 0.51
CA ARG A 130 10.74 3.86 1.54
C ARG A 130 12.22 3.55 1.66
N GLU A 131 13.02 4.62 1.73
CA GLU A 131 14.46 4.55 1.95
C GLU A 131 14.73 5.03 3.38
N ASP A 132 14.95 4.09 4.29
CA ASP A 132 15.25 4.37 5.69
C ASP A 132 16.75 4.16 5.99
N GLN A 133 17.35 5.10 6.70
CA GLN A 133 18.70 5.00 7.25
C GLN A 133 18.62 4.65 8.75
N GLY A 134 19.30 3.57 9.14
CA GLY A 134 19.26 3.00 10.48
C GLY A 134 19.01 1.49 10.48
N LEU A 135 18.50 0.97 11.60
CA LEU A 135 18.19 -0.46 11.79
C LEU A 135 16.87 -0.89 11.12
N ALA A 136 16.04 0.05 10.65
CA ALA A 136 14.84 -0.24 9.89
C ALA A 136 15.22 -0.70 8.47
N GLN A 137 14.59 -1.78 7.99
CA GLN A 137 14.73 -2.22 6.60
C GLN A 137 13.94 -1.28 5.66
N PRO A 138 14.37 -1.12 4.39
CA PRO A 138 13.56 -0.50 3.37
C PRO A 138 12.19 -1.18 3.34
N GLY A 139 11.13 -0.39 3.42
CA GLY A 139 9.78 -0.93 3.49
C GLY A 139 8.94 -0.46 2.31
N THR A 140 8.08 -1.32 1.81
CA THR A 140 7.02 -0.89 0.89
C THR A 140 5.79 -0.45 1.66
N SER A 141 5.01 0.46 1.07
CA SER A 141 3.68 0.80 1.55
C SER A 141 2.71 0.86 0.38
N HIS A 142 1.44 0.55 0.59
CA HIS A 142 0.46 0.48 -0.49
C HIS A 142 -0.83 1.22 -0.16
N LEU A 143 -1.34 2.00 -1.11
CA LEU A 143 -2.62 2.68 -0.99
C LEU A 143 -3.47 2.46 -2.24
N THR A 144 -4.73 2.13 -2.04
CA THR A 144 -5.71 1.95 -3.12
C THR A 144 -6.93 2.84 -2.89
N PHE A 145 -7.27 3.68 -3.85
CA PHE A 145 -8.33 4.68 -3.78
C PHE A 145 -9.48 4.39 -4.74
N ASP A 146 -10.70 4.73 -4.33
CA ASP A 146 -11.84 4.92 -5.23
C ASP A 146 -11.85 6.34 -5.78
N LEU A 147 -11.62 6.51 -7.08
CA LEU A 147 -11.58 7.80 -7.77
C LEU A 147 -12.92 8.53 -7.81
N ARG A 148 -14.03 7.87 -7.51
CA ARG A 148 -15.35 8.53 -7.44
C ARG A 148 -15.55 9.28 -6.13
N THR A 149 -14.93 8.79 -5.05
CA THR A 149 -15.15 9.30 -3.69
C THR A 149 -13.88 9.85 -3.05
N GLY A 150 -12.70 9.51 -3.58
CA GLY A 150 -11.40 9.84 -3.01
C GLY A 150 -11.11 9.15 -1.69
N ARG A 151 -11.83 8.07 -1.37
CA ARG A 151 -11.62 7.28 -0.16
C ARG A 151 -10.54 6.23 -0.39
N LEU A 152 -9.69 6.01 0.61
CA LEU A 152 -8.90 4.80 0.73
C LEU A 152 -9.84 3.59 0.89
N LEU A 153 -9.60 2.56 0.10
CA LEU A 153 -10.35 1.33 0.10
C LEU A 153 -9.74 0.31 1.03
N THR A 154 -10.60 -0.50 1.64
CA THR A 154 -10.21 -1.70 2.36
C THR A 154 -10.33 -2.93 1.46
N LEU A 155 -9.62 -4.00 1.80
CA LEU A 155 -9.69 -5.25 1.05
C LEU A 155 -11.13 -5.80 1.00
N ALA A 156 -11.86 -5.72 2.12
CA ALA A 156 -13.24 -6.20 2.23
C ALA A 156 -14.24 -5.44 1.32
N GLU A 157 -13.92 -4.22 0.89
CA GLU A 157 -14.73 -3.47 -0.09
C GLU A 157 -14.51 -3.97 -1.53
N LEU A 158 -13.41 -4.69 -1.79
CA LEU A 158 -12.99 -5.12 -3.13
C LEU A 158 -13.21 -6.62 -3.39
N VAL A 159 -13.08 -7.46 -2.37
CA VAL A 159 -13.27 -8.92 -2.48
C VAL A 159 -14.33 -9.41 -1.50
N ALA A 160 -15.10 -10.42 -1.94
CA ALA A 160 -16.16 -11.06 -1.17
C ALA A 160 -15.70 -12.36 -0.51
N ASP A 161 -14.50 -12.86 -0.83
CA ASP A 161 -13.88 -13.99 -0.14
C ASP A 161 -13.89 -13.74 1.38
N ALA A 162 -14.19 -14.78 2.15
CA ALA A 162 -14.14 -14.69 3.61
C ALA A 162 -12.71 -14.38 4.07
N PRO A 163 -12.48 -13.49 5.06
CA PRO A 163 -11.14 -13.15 5.53
C PRO A 163 -10.28 -14.38 5.87
N ALA A 164 -10.85 -15.33 6.62
CA ALA A 164 -10.19 -16.58 6.98
C ALA A 164 -9.81 -17.48 5.78
N GLN A 165 -10.47 -17.34 4.62
CA GLN A 165 -10.08 -18.04 3.41
C GLN A 165 -8.87 -17.38 2.74
N LEU A 166 -8.84 -16.05 2.68
CA LEU A 166 -7.72 -15.29 2.14
C LEU A 166 -6.47 -15.44 3.00
N GLU A 167 -6.61 -15.35 4.33
CA GLU A 167 -5.53 -15.57 5.29
C GLU A 167 -4.91 -16.95 5.11
N ARG A 168 -5.72 -18.01 5.03
CA ARG A 168 -5.21 -19.36 4.77
C ARG A 168 -4.42 -19.44 3.47
N ARG A 169 -4.95 -18.88 2.38
CA ARG A 169 -4.27 -18.90 1.07
C ARG A 169 -2.98 -18.10 1.08
N LEU A 170 -2.95 -16.97 1.78
CA LEU A 170 -1.74 -16.18 1.99
C LEU A 170 -0.71 -16.96 2.80
N GLY A 171 -1.12 -17.59 3.91
CA GLY A 171 -0.25 -18.46 4.71
C GLY A 171 0.37 -19.58 3.87
N TYR A 172 -0.39 -20.25 3.02
CA TYR A 172 0.14 -21.25 2.08
C TYR A 172 1.16 -20.66 1.08
N ALA A 173 0.92 -19.45 0.58
CA ALA A 173 1.82 -18.79 -0.37
C ALA A 173 3.13 -18.35 0.29
N ILE A 174 3.06 -17.79 1.50
CA ILE A 174 4.22 -17.45 2.34
C ILE A 174 5.03 -18.72 2.60
N SER A 175 4.37 -19.78 3.06
CA SER A 175 5.02 -21.07 3.36
C SER A 175 5.84 -21.59 2.20
N ARG A 176 5.22 -21.64 1.03
CA ARG A 176 5.89 -22.10 -0.18
C ARG A 176 7.11 -21.24 -0.51
N ARG A 177 6.97 -19.91 -0.44
CA ARG A 177 8.08 -18.98 -0.73
C ARG A 177 9.25 -19.18 0.22
N LEU A 178 9.01 -19.28 1.52
CA LEU A 178 10.06 -19.48 2.52
C LEU A 178 10.83 -20.79 2.28
N HIS A 179 10.13 -21.86 1.91
CA HIS A 179 10.77 -23.11 1.52
C HIS A 179 11.58 -22.98 0.23
N ASP A 180 11.04 -22.31 -0.80
CA ASP A 180 11.74 -22.07 -2.06
C ASP A 180 13.03 -21.25 -1.83
N GLU A 181 12.98 -20.20 -1.00
CA GLU A 181 14.18 -19.41 -0.64
C GLU A 181 15.21 -20.24 0.13
N LEU A 182 14.77 -21.05 1.09
CA LEU A 182 15.69 -21.90 1.84
C LEU A 182 16.33 -22.98 0.95
N ALA A 183 15.60 -23.51 -0.03
CA ALA A 183 16.16 -24.40 -1.05
C ALA A 183 17.20 -23.68 -1.94
N ASN A 184 16.97 -22.41 -2.28
CA ASN A 184 17.95 -21.58 -2.99
C ASN A 184 19.22 -21.36 -2.15
N VAL A 185 19.09 -21.14 -0.83
CA VAL A 185 20.24 -21.04 0.06
C VAL A 185 21.08 -22.32 0.03
N VAL A 186 20.46 -23.49 0.10
CA VAL A 186 21.19 -24.77 0.00
C VAL A 186 21.90 -24.90 -1.35
N ALA A 187 21.24 -24.51 -2.44
CA ALA A 187 21.84 -24.54 -3.76
C ALA A 187 23.04 -23.59 -3.89
N ASN A 188 23.00 -22.43 -3.23
CA ASN A 188 24.03 -21.40 -3.32
C ASN A 188 25.21 -21.62 -2.35
N TYR A 189 24.94 -22.15 -1.16
CA TYR A 189 25.94 -22.28 -0.09
C TYR A 189 26.35 -23.74 0.20
N GLY A 190 25.77 -24.72 -0.50
CA GLY A 190 26.09 -26.15 -0.36
C GLY A 190 25.63 -26.73 0.97
N ASP A 191 26.35 -27.73 1.49
CA ASP A 191 26.00 -28.44 2.74
C ASP A 191 26.49 -27.70 4.01
N ASP A 192 26.59 -26.37 3.99
CA ASP A 192 26.85 -25.58 5.20
C ASP A 192 25.65 -25.64 6.14
N SER A 193 25.62 -26.70 6.96
CA SER A 193 24.55 -26.98 7.91
C SER A 193 24.32 -25.86 8.92
N THR A 194 25.35 -25.05 9.22
CA THR A 194 25.23 -23.94 10.16
C THR A 194 24.55 -22.74 9.51
N MET A 195 24.92 -22.41 8.27
CA MET A 195 24.25 -21.37 7.48
C MET A 195 22.79 -21.74 7.21
N ILE A 196 22.52 -22.96 6.76
CA ILE A 196 21.16 -23.43 6.46
C ILE A 196 20.29 -23.40 7.72
N ALA A 197 20.81 -23.88 8.86
CA ALA A 197 20.07 -23.83 10.13
C ALA A 197 19.81 -22.39 10.59
N HIS A 198 20.78 -21.49 10.39
CA HIS A 198 20.60 -20.08 10.72
C HIS A 198 19.47 -19.45 9.89
N VAL A 199 19.48 -19.62 8.56
CA VAL A 199 18.44 -19.05 7.69
C VAL A 199 17.06 -19.68 7.96
N ALA A 200 17.00 -20.99 8.19
CA ALA A 200 15.76 -21.66 8.59
C ALA A 200 15.17 -21.04 9.87
N GLN A 201 16.02 -20.74 10.86
CA GLN A 201 15.61 -20.06 12.08
C GLN A 201 15.08 -18.64 11.80
N LEU A 202 15.70 -17.89 10.89
CA LEU A 202 15.20 -16.56 10.48
C LEU A 202 13.79 -16.63 9.86
N TYR A 203 13.48 -17.71 9.14
CA TYR A 203 12.16 -17.97 8.59
C TYR A 203 11.16 -18.57 9.60
N GLY A 204 11.58 -18.80 10.85
CA GLY A 204 10.75 -19.47 11.86
C GLY A 204 10.48 -20.95 11.57
N ILE A 205 11.32 -21.59 10.74
CA ILE A 205 11.21 -23.00 10.37
C ILE A 205 12.07 -23.82 11.35
N SER A 206 11.41 -24.49 12.30
CA SER A 206 12.09 -25.24 13.37
C SER A 206 12.68 -26.58 12.92
N GLU A 207 12.10 -27.20 11.88
CA GLU A 207 12.53 -28.51 11.38
C GLU A 207 12.74 -28.45 9.87
N TRP A 208 13.98 -28.74 9.46
CA TRP A 208 14.40 -28.79 8.07
C TRP A 208 13.95 -30.11 7.43
N ASN A 209 13.06 -30.03 6.44
CA ASN A 209 12.79 -31.15 5.54
C ASN A 209 13.14 -30.74 4.09
N THR A 210 14.28 -31.24 3.60
CA THR A 210 14.78 -31.06 2.22
C THR A 210 13.93 -31.75 1.16
N THR A 211 13.00 -32.62 1.56
CA THR A 211 12.21 -33.39 0.61
C THR A 211 11.28 -32.45 -0.15
N PRO A 212 11.30 -32.43 -1.50
CA PRO A 212 10.36 -31.66 -2.30
C PRO A 212 8.94 -32.17 -2.03
N GLN A 213 8.24 -31.57 -1.07
CA GLN A 213 6.90 -32.00 -0.73
C GLN A 213 5.89 -31.28 -1.62
N ALA A 214 5.17 -32.07 -2.40
CA ALA A 214 4.00 -31.62 -3.13
C ALA A 214 2.93 -31.16 -2.10
N ALA A 215 2.79 -29.85 -1.94
CA ALA A 215 1.89 -29.16 -1.01
C ALA A 215 2.35 -29.16 0.47
N LEU A 216 3.21 -28.20 0.80
CA LEU A 216 3.62 -27.90 2.17
C LEU A 216 2.55 -27.09 2.91
N ARG A 217 2.21 -27.55 4.11
CA ARG A 217 1.57 -26.75 5.17
C ARG A 217 2.70 -26.28 6.08
N LEU A 218 2.98 -24.97 6.18
CA LEU A 218 3.48 -24.51 7.47
C LEU A 218 2.29 -24.56 8.42
N ASP A 219 2.41 -25.40 9.45
CA ASP A 219 1.79 -25.09 10.73
C ASP A 219 2.50 -23.83 11.25
N MET A 220 2.00 -22.66 10.86
CA MET A 220 2.34 -21.42 11.55
C MET A 220 1.77 -21.53 12.96
N GLY A 221 2.57 -22.09 13.87
CA GLY A 221 2.34 -22.19 15.31
C GLY A 221 1.00 -22.82 15.72
N ASN A 222 1.02 -24.08 16.14
CA ASN A 222 0.04 -24.50 17.14
C ASN A 222 0.27 -23.62 18.38
N GLY A 223 -0.71 -22.77 18.69
CA GLY A 223 -0.63 -21.73 19.70
C GLY A 223 -0.35 -22.23 21.11
N SER A 224 0.93 -22.35 21.47
CA SER A 224 1.33 -22.57 22.86
C SER A 224 2.51 -21.71 23.32
N GLY A 225 2.83 -20.62 22.61
CA GLY A 225 3.90 -19.70 23.05
C GLY A 225 4.02 -18.37 22.31
N GLY A 226 3.44 -18.23 21.11
CA GLY A 226 3.31 -16.93 20.44
C GLY A 226 2.10 -16.18 20.99
N ASP A 227 2.24 -14.86 21.16
CA ASP A 227 1.12 -13.99 21.46
C ASP A 227 -0.03 -14.28 20.45
N PRO A 228 -1.27 -14.60 20.88
CA PRO A 228 -2.40 -14.80 19.98
C PRO A 228 -2.71 -13.58 19.09
N TYR A 229 -2.11 -12.42 19.38
CA TYR A 229 -2.12 -11.24 18.51
C TYR A 229 -1.01 -11.23 17.43
N GLU A 230 0.09 -11.98 17.58
CA GLU A 230 1.17 -12.03 16.58
C GLU A 230 0.95 -13.08 15.48
N SER A 231 0.15 -14.14 15.73
CA SER A 231 -0.12 -15.20 14.74
C SER A 231 -1.30 -14.92 13.80
N ARG A 232 -1.86 -13.70 13.78
CA ARG A 232 -2.91 -13.33 12.83
C ARG A 232 -2.30 -12.59 11.65
N LEU A 233 -2.38 -13.19 10.46
CA LEU A 233 -2.12 -12.49 9.20
C LEU A 233 -3.15 -11.36 9.05
N HIS A 234 -2.78 -10.15 9.43
CA HIS A 234 -3.64 -8.99 9.26
C HIS A 234 -3.61 -8.55 7.79
N LEU A 235 -4.70 -8.82 7.07
CA LEU A 235 -4.90 -8.38 5.68
C LEU A 235 -5.23 -6.88 5.62
N THR A 236 -4.35 -6.04 6.15
CA THR A 236 -4.50 -4.59 6.18
C THR A 236 -3.91 -3.93 4.95
N GLU A 237 -2.89 -4.55 4.35
CA GLU A 237 -2.14 -3.98 3.25
C GLU A 237 -2.33 -4.78 1.96
N PHE A 238 -2.68 -4.06 0.89
CA PHE A 238 -2.92 -4.63 -0.43
C PHE A 238 -2.74 -3.58 -1.53
N ALA A 239 -2.55 -4.06 -2.75
CA ALA A 239 -2.52 -3.22 -3.94
C ALA A 239 -3.20 -3.93 -5.12
N LEU A 240 -3.52 -3.17 -6.15
CA LEU A 240 -4.14 -3.69 -7.36
C LEU A 240 -3.22 -3.49 -8.55
N ARG A 241 -3.14 -4.50 -9.41
CA ARG A 241 -2.59 -4.43 -10.77
C ARG A 241 -3.67 -4.78 -11.78
N PRO A 242 -3.52 -4.48 -13.07
CA PRO A 242 -4.58 -4.77 -14.06
C PRO A 242 -5.04 -6.24 -14.11
N ASN A 243 -4.23 -7.19 -13.64
CA ASN A 243 -4.49 -8.62 -13.72
C ASN A 243 -4.60 -9.36 -12.36
N ALA A 244 -4.28 -8.70 -11.24
CA ALA A 244 -4.20 -9.36 -9.95
C ALA A 244 -4.37 -8.39 -8.76
N LEU A 245 -4.83 -8.94 -7.64
CA LEU A 245 -4.69 -8.36 -6.31
C LEU A 245 -3.31 -8.76 -5.76
N LEU A 246 -2.62 -7.82 -5.13
CA LEU A 246 -1.40 -8.06 -4.36
C LEU A 246 -1.74 -8.01 -2.88
N LEU A 247 -1.28 -9.02 -2.14
CA LEU A 247 -1.27 -9.02 -0.68
C LEU A 247 0.18 -9.01 -0.22
N PHE A 248 0.45 -8.34 0.89
CA PHE A 248 1.80 -8.14 1.39
C PHE A 248 1.98 -8.77 2.76
N TYR A 249 3.14 -9.38 2.98
CA TYR A 249 3.52 -9.91 4.27
C TYR A 249 5.03 -9.82 4.45
N SER A 250 5.45 -9.10 5.49
CA SER A 250 6.85 -8.95 5.83
C SER A 250 7.31 -10.05 6.77
N VAL A 251 8.45 -10.65 6.44
CA VAL A 251 9.13 -11.63 7.29
C VAL A 251 10.13 -10.81 8.08
N GLY A 252 9.74 -10.38 9.28
CA GLY A 252 10.51 -9.42 10.08
C GLY A 252 11.95 -9.86 10.31
N MET A 253 12.87 -9.33 9.49
CA MET A 253 14.30 -9.65 9.53
C MET A 253 15.16 -8.42 9.82
N SER A 254 16.35 -8.65 10.37
CA SER A 254 17.36 -7.62 10.53
C SER A 254 17.96 -7.25 9.17
N ARG A 255 18.38 -5.98 8.99
CA ARG A 255 19.13 -5.53 7.80
C ARG A 255 20.45 -6.29 7.61
N LEU A 256 21.02 -6.87 8.67
CA LEU A 256 22.22 -7.72 8.57
C LEU A 256 21.97 -9.00 7.75
N ASN A 257 20.72 -9.45 7.65
CA ASN A 257 20.33 -10.67 6.96
C ASN A 257 19.55 -10.35 5.67
N PHE A 258 19.71 -9.13 5.14
CA PHE A 258 18.94 -8.66 3.98
C PHE A 258 19.14 -9.53 2.73
N GLU A 259 20.29 -10.18 2.59
CA GLU A 259 20.55 -11.12 1.49
C GLU A 259 19.61 -12.34 1.49
N PHE A 260 18.98 -12.64 2.63
CA PHE A 260 18.02 -13.74 2.80
C PHE A 260 16.57 -13.26 2.88
N LEU A 261 16.30 -11.96 2.68
CA LEU A 261 14.95 -11.42 2.77
C LEU A 261 14.12 -11.91 1.56
N PRO A 262 13.02 -12.66 1.77
CA PRO A 262 12.16 -13.09 0.67
C PRO A 262 11.41 -11.89 0.07
N ASP A 263 10.97 -12.01 -1.18
CA ASP A 263 9.95 -11.10 -1.71
C ASP A 263 8.72 -11.11 -0.76
N GLU A 264 8.19 -9.95 -0.44
CA GLU A 264 7.06 -9.76 0.49
C GLU A 264 5.72 -9.64 -0.26
N THR A 265 5.76 -9.65 -1.60
CA THR A 265 4.60 -9.44 -2.48
C THR A 265 4.00 -10.76 -2.93
N TYR A 266 2.73 -11.01 -2.61
CA TYR A 266 2.01 -12.23 -2.98
C TYR A 266 0.90 -11.94 -3.99
N VAL A 267 0.92 -12.64 -5.12
CA VAL A 267 0.06 -12.35 -6.27
C VAL A 267 -1.18 -13.25 -6.28
N PHE A 268 -2.36 -12.64 -6.27
CA PHE A 268 -3.66 -13.30 -6.33
C PHE A 268 -4.39 -12.92 -7.63
N PRO A 269 -4.38 -13.80 -8.65
CA PRO A 269 -5.11 -13.55 -9.89
C PRO A 269 -6.61 -13.38 -9.63
N TYR A 270 -7.25 -12.43 -10.32
CA TYR A 270 -8.68 -12.17 -10.14
C TYR A 270 -9.58 -13.37 -10.45
N THR A 271 -9.13 -14.28 -11.31
CA THR A 271 -9.85 -15.54 -11.62
C THR A 271 -9.96 -16.50 -10.43
N ARG A 272 -9.18 -16.25 -9.36
CA ARG A 272 -9.20 -17.04 -8.12
C ARG A 272 -9.76 -16.24 -6.95
N LEU A 273 -10.48 -15.16 -7.20
CA LEU A 273 -11.09 -14.30 -6.18
C LEU A 273 -12.58 -14.14 -6.50
N GLN A 274 -13.35 -13.70 -5.51
CA GLN A 274 -14.74 -13.29 -5.65
C GLN A 274 -14.78 -11.75 -5.68
N PRO A 275 -14.63 -11.10 -6.86
CA PRO A 275 -14.58 -9.65 -6.94
C PRO A 275 -15.94 -9.03 -6.61
N ARG A 276 -15.93 -8.01 -5.75
CA ARG A 276 -17.08 -7.13 -5.50
C ARG A 276 -17.28 -6.15 -6.67
N PRO A 277 -18.43 -5.47 -6.75
CA PRO A 277 -18.78 -4.61 -7.89
C PRO A 277 -17.70 -3.58 -8.30
N LEU A 278 -16.93 -3.05 -7.34
CA LEU A 278 -15.82 -2.12 -7.63
C LEU A 278 -14.69 -2.77 -8.44
N LEU A 279 -14.38 -4.03 -8.15
CA LEU A 279 -13.27 -4.75 -8.77
C LEU A 279 -13.69 -5.53 -10.03
N GLN A 280 -14.99 -5.82 -10.18
CA GLN A 280 -15.54 -6.63 -11.27
C GLN A 280 -15.12 -6.15 -12.68
N PRO A 281 -15.20 -4.85 -13.04
CA PRO A 281 -14.83 -4.39 -14.37
C PRO A 281 -13.37 -4.73 -14.73
N ILE A 282 -12.46 -4.63 -13.76
CA ILE A 282 -11.04 -4.96 -13.95
C ILE A 282 -10.86 -6.49 -14.03
N ALA A 283 -11.50 -7.23 -13.14
CA ALA A 283 -11.45 -8.69 -13.11
C ALA A 283 -11.91 -9.30 -14.45
N GLN A 284 -12.99 -8.79 -15.03
CA GLN A 284 -13.54 -9.23 -16.31
C GLN A 284 -12.61 -8.88 -17.48
N ALA A 285 -12.05 -7.66 -17.50
CA ALA A 285 -11.10 -7.22 -18.54
C ALA A 285 -9.78 -8.04 -18.52
N SER A 286 -9.36 -8.51 -17.34
CA SER A 286 -8.21 -9.43 -17.20
C SER A 286 -8.52 -10.82 -17.77
N ALA A 287 -9.73 -11.33 -17.56
CA ALA A 287 -10.14 -12.64 -18.04
C ALA A 287 -10.28 -12.72 -19.56
N SER A 288 -10.71 -11.64 -20.22
CA SER A 288 -10.86 -11.59 -21.68
C SER A 288 -9.53 -11.56 -22.43
N LYS A 289 -8.46 -11.02 -21.84
CA LYS A 289 -7.11 -11.02 -22.44
C LYS A 289 -6.40 -12.39 -22.44
N LYS A 290 -6.95 -13.38 -21.74
CA LYS A 290 -6.40 -14.75 -21.66
C LYS A 290 -7.07 -15.75 -22.61
N LYS A 291 -8.09 -15.31 -23.36
CA LYS A 291 -8.72 -16.09 -24.43
C LYS A 291 -8.21 -15.59 -25.77
#